data_AF-A0A382GWE9-F1
#
_entry.id   AF-A0A382GWE9-F1
#
_cell.length_a   1.000
_cell.length_b   1.000
_cell.length_c   1.000
_cell.angle_alpha   90.00
_cell.angle_beta   90.00
_cell.angle_gamma   90.00
#
_symmetry.space_group_name_H-M   'P 1'
#
loop_
_entity.id
_entity.type
_entity.pdbx_description
1 polymer ?
#
loop_
_entity_poly.entity_id
_entity_poly.type
_entity_poly.pdbx_seq_one_letter_code
_entity_poly.pdbx_strand_id
1 'polypeptide(L)'
;MYNATPLESIDPSELLNNEAYRWLHNAIHRNFTDLAYTYYFDKNNHELFTLFILTVYVLKGEEGSDKVEIQGLNDEQKSVILSRINRIENEDSNIIEIPRLFEGEWNTLLESVILKNDDSKDSNTLKKNLEYIHQEQFQLESILFAFLDGVEDENIENDLIEILNNIANNKIYEFLKLVNGNDDFDALSLLNSLKIFDTDSVRIVKTG
;
A
#
# COMPACT_ATOMS: atom_id res chain seq x y z
N MET A 1 15.28 -0.33 -15.12
CA MET A 1 16.13 -0.36 -13.91
C MET A 1 15.77 0.84 -13.07
N TYR A 2 15.25 0.61 -11.87
CA TYR A 2 15.08 1.69 -10.90
C TYR A 2 16.48 2.11 -10.41
N ASN A 3 16.64 3.41 -10.10
CA ASN A 3 17.90 3.91 -9.56
C ASN A 3 18.01 3.50 -8.09
N ALA A 4 19.25 3.32 -7.62
CA ALA A 4 19.48 3.09 -6.20
C ALA A 4 18.97 4.28 -5.38
N THR A 5 18.10 4.00 -4.41
CA THR A 5 17.54 5.04 -3.52
C THR A 5 18.36 5.20 -2.24
N PRO A 6 18.29 6.35 -1.55
CA PRO A 6 18.85 6.48 -0.21
C PRO A 6 18.30 5.45 0.78
N LEU A 7 17.08 4.93 0.56
CA LEU A 7 16.52 3.86 1.38
C LEU A 7 17.34 2.56 1.26
N GLU A 8 17.88 2.23 0.10
CA GLU A 8 18.74 1.05 -0.08
C GLU A 8 20.09 1.15 0.65
N SER A 9 20.47 2.35 1.09
CA SER A 9 21.68 2.58 1.90
C SER A 9 21.44 2.48 3.41
N ILE A 10 20.17 2.42 3.84
CA ILE A 10 19.80 2.22 5.24
C ILE A 10 19.88 0.72 5.55
N ASP A 11 20.30 0.38 6.76
CA ASP A 11 20.32 -1.01 7.21
C ASP A 11 18.91 -1.63 7.07
N PRO A 12 18.75 -2.78 6.38
CA PRO A 12 17.44 -3.38 6.17
C PRO A 12 16.68 -3.67 7.48
N SER A 13 17.39 -4.01 8.57
CA SER A 13 16.75 -4.23 9.86
C SER A 13 16.23 -2.93 10.47
N GLU A 14 16.91 -1.81 10.25
CA GLU A 14 16.46 -0.49 10.70
C GLU A 14 15.19 -0.06 9.97
N LEU A 15 15.14 -0.23 8.64
CA LEU A 15 13.92 0.01 7.85
C LEU A 15 12.77 -0.89 8.27
N LEU A 16 13.01 -2.20 8.38
CA LEU A 16 11.97 -3.15 8.77
C LEU A 16 11.44 -2.91 10.19
N ASN A 17 12.25 -2.31 11.07
CA ASN A 17 11.82 -1.91 12.41
C ASN A 17 11.06 -0.57 12.43
N ASN A 18 11.16 0.26 11.40
CA ASN A 18 10.41 1.52 11.31
C ASN A 18 8.93 1.27 10.95
N GLU A 19 8.02 1.79 11.78
CA GLU A 19 6.58 1.56 11.65
C GLU A 19 5.97 2.24 10.42
N ALA A 20 6.34 3.50 10.17
CA ALA A 20 5.88 4.26 9.01
C ALA A 20 6.35 3.62 7.70
N TYR A 21 7.58 3.09 7.65
CA TYR A 21 8.10 2.34 6.52
C TYR A 21 7.24 1.11 6.23
N ARG A 22 7.01 0.25 7.24
CA ARG A 22 6.16 -0.94 7.07
C ARG A 22 4.75 -0.57 6.61
N TRP A 23 4.19 0.49 7.17
CA TRP A 23 2.87 0.97 6.80
C TRP A 23 2.82 1.46 5.34
N LEU A 24 3.78 2.27 4.91
CA LEU A 24 3.88 2.77 3.52
C LEU A 24 4.13 1.64 2.53
N HIS A 25 4.98 0.68 2.89
CA HIS A 25 5.28 -0.50 2.10
C HIS A 25 4.02 -1.34 1.86
N ASN A 26 3.23 -1.59 2.92
CA ASN A 26 1.93 -2.25 2.82
C ASN A 26 0.94 -1.45 1.96
N ALA A 27 0.91 -0.13 2.11
CA ALA A 27 0.03 0.76 1.33
C ALA A 27 0.35 0.70 -0.18
N ILE A 28 1.65 0.71 -0.53
CA ILE A 28 2.13 0.66 -1.92
C ILE A 28 1.82 -0.69 -2.58
N HIS A 29 1.97 -1.78 -1.83
CA HIS A 29 1.75 -3.14 -2.32
C HIS A 29 0.29 -3.58 -2.34
N ARG A 30 -0.60 -2.80 -1.73
CA ARG A 30 -2.04 -3.01 -1.86
C ARG A 30 -2.39 -3.06 -3.35
N ASN A 31 -3.19 -4.05 -3.72
CA ASN A 31 -3.68 -4.17 -5.09
C ASN A 31 -4.34 -2.84 -5.54
N PHE A 32 -3.97 -2.35 -6.71
CA PHE A 32 -4.49 -1.08 -7.23
C PHE A 32 -5.97 -1.16 -7.60
N THR A 33 -6.50 -2.37 -7.82
CA THR A 33 -7.94 -2.59 -8.03
C THR A 33 -8.71 -2.72 -6.71
N ASP A 34 -8.02 -2.79 -5.55
CA ASP A 34 -8.69 -2.85 -4.24
C ASP A 34 -9.22 -1.47 -3.86
N LEU A 35 -10.51 -1.24 -4.10
CA LEU A 35 -11.20 0.00 -3.74
C LEU A 35 -11.72 0.01 -2.31
N ALA A 36 -11.54 -1.08 -1.55
CA ALA A 36 -12.06 -1.17 -0.19
C ALA A 36 -11.24 -0.31 0.77
N TYR A 37 -9.95 -0.16 0.53
CA TYR A 37 -9.04 0.60 1.38
C TYR A 37 -8.28 1.61 0.56
N THR A 38 -8.25 2.87 1.02
CA THR A 38 -7.42 3.92 0.42
C THR A 38 -6.51 4.55 1.47
N TYR A 39 -5.27 4.80 1.10
CA TYR A 39 -4.20 5.22 1.99
C TYR A 39 -3.85 6.68 1.71
N TYR A 40 -3.68 7.46 2.77
CA TYR A 40 -3.46 8.89 2.68
C TYR A 40 -2.41 9.37 3.68
N PHE A 41 -1.91 10.56 3.42
CA PHE A 41 -1.09 11.36 4.32
C PHE A 41 -1.73 12.74 4.53
N ASP A 42 -1.85 13.14 5.78
CA ASP A 42 -2.34 14.46 6.19
C ASP A 42 -1.18 15.37 6.60
N LYS A 43 -0.80 16.29 5.73
CA LYS A 43 0.30 17.25 5.95
C LYS A 43 0.13 18.06 7.23
N ASN A 44 -1.11 18.40 7.60
CA ASN A 44 -1.38 19.25 8.76
C ASN A 44 -1.02 18.56 10.07
N ASN A 45 -1.18 17.23 10.12
CA ASN A 45 -0.95 16.42 11.31
C ASN A 45 0.32 15.57 11.24
N HIS A 46 0.98 15.57 10.07
CA HIS A 46 2.14 14.72 9.77
C HIS A 46 1.82 13.23 9.99
N GLU A 47 0.64 12.82 9.51
CA GLU A 47 0.03 11.55 9.88
C GLU A 47 -0.44 10.75 8.66
N LEU A 48 -0.07 9.48 8.63
CA LEU A 48 -0.51 8.45 7.71
C LEU A 48 -1.83 7.86 8.19
N PHE A 49 -2.79 7.66 7.30
CA PHE A 49 -4.08 7.08 7.66
C PHE A 49 -4.71 6.29 6.52
N THR A 50 -5.58 5.34 6.86
CA THR A 50 -6.34 4.54 5.91
C THR A 50 -7.82 4.84 6.05
N LEU A 51 -8.54 4.88 4.93
CA LEU A 51 -9.99 4.92 4.88
C LEU A 51 -10.50 3.60 4.32
N PHE A 52 -11.35 2.93 5.09
CA PHE A 52 -12.13 1.79 4.64
C PHE A 52 -13.48 2.26 4.10
N ILE A 53 -13.86 1.79 2.91
CA ILE A 53 -15.03 2.28 2.17
C ILE A 53 -16.33 2.20 2.98
N LEU A 54 -16.54 1.13 3.76
CA LEU A 54 -17.74 1.02 4.58
C LEU A 54 -17.72 1.98 5.77
N THR A 55 -16.55 2.26 6.35
CA THR A 55 -16.42 3.28 7.41
C THR A 55 -16.80 4.66 6.86
N VAL A 56 -16.33 4.99 5.65
CA VAL A 56 -16.69 6.24 4.96
C VAL A 56 -18.20 6.32 4.74
N TYR A 57 -18.78 5.27 4.16
CA TYR A 57 -20.22 5.17 3.89
C TYR A 57 -21.08 5.38 5.16
N VAL A 58 -20.71 4.75 6.28
CA VAL A 58 -21.44 4.89 7.55
C VAL A 58 -21.28 6.30 8.13
N LEU A 59 -20.07 6.86 8.13
CA LEU A 59 -19.84 8.21 8.67
C LEU A 59 -20.55 9.31 7.88
N LYS A 60 -20.71 9.13 6.56
CA LYS A 60 -21.44 10.06 5.70
C LYS A 60 -22.97 9.98 5.85
N GLY A 61 -23.48 8.97 6.55
CA GLY A 61 -24.92 8.76 6.70
C GLY A 61 -25.61 8.42 5.38
N GLU A 62 -24.94 7.67 4.50
CA GLU A 62 -25.53 7.26 3.21
C GLU A 62 -26.71 6.28 3.40
N GLU A 63 -27.56 6.13 2.38
CA GLU A 63 -28.79 5.31 2.47
C GLU A 63 -28.47 3.87 2.84
N GLY A 64 -28.89 3.43 4.04
CA GLY A 64 -28.62 2.09 4.59
C GLY A 64 -27.57 2.07 5.71
N SER A 65 -26.90 3.19 5.99
CA SER A 65 -25.98 3.35 7.13
C SER A 65 -26.65 3.16 8.49
N ASP A 66 -27.97 3.36 8.60
CA ASP A 66 -28.77 3.14 9.81
C ASP A 66 -28.83 1.66 10.23
N LYS A 67 -28.45 0.74 9.32
CA LYS A 67 -28.47 -0.71 9.54
C LYS A 67 -27.14 -1.27 10.03
N VAL A 68 -26.12 -0.42 10.20
CA VAL A 68 -24.78 -0.82 10.58
C VAL A 68 -24.17 0.19 11.56
N GLU A 69 -23.28 -0.27 12.42
CA GLU A 69 -22.55 0.58 13.35
C GLU A 69 -21.04 0.36 13.23
N ILE A 70 -20.30 1.44 13.49
CA ILE A 70 -18.83 1.41 13.60
C ILE A 70 -18.48 1.09 15.06
N GLN A 71 -17.85 -0.05 15.27
CA GLN A 71 -17.18 -0.42 16.52
C GLN A 71 -15.68 -0.17 16.42
N GLY A 72 -15.04 0.11 17.57
CA GLY A 72 -13.59 0.36 17.65
C GLY A 72 -13.17 1.82 17.43
N LEU A 73 -14.10 2.74 17.13
CA LEU A 73 -13.83 4.18 17.06
C LEU A 73 -14.64 4.93 18.11
N ASN A 74 -13.97 5.80 18.86
CA ASN A 74 -14.63 6.79 19.71
C ASN A 74 -15.11 8.01 18.88
N ASP A 75 -15.90 8.88 19.49
CA ASP A 75 -16.50 10.02 18.79
C ASP A 75 -15.48 11.03 18.26
N GLU A 76 -14.35 11.20 18.95
CA GLU A 76 -13.25 12.05 18.50
C GLU A 76 -12.60 11.48 17.23
N GLN A 77 -12.28 10.19 17.21
CA GLN A 77 -11.73 9.50 16.04
C GLN A 77 -12.70 9.55 14.85
N LYS A 78 -14.00 9.33 15.09
CA LYS A 78 -15.04 9.47 14.05
C LYS A 78 -15.06 10.88 13.49
N SER A 79 -14.96 11.91 14.34
CA SER A 79 -14.91 13.31 13.92
C SER A 79 -13.66 13.63 13.11
N VAL A 80 -12.50 13.07 13.48
CA VAL A 80 -11.24 13.23 12.72
C VAL A 80 -11.35 12.60 11.33
N ILE A 81 -11.87 11.37 11.25
CA ILE A 81 -12.07 10.68 9.97
C ILE A 81 -13.07 11.44 9.09
N LEU A 82 -14.20 11.88 9.64
CA LEU A 82 -15.20 12.65 8.90
C LEU A 82 -14.64 13.98 8.40
N SER A 83 -13.81 14.66 9.19
CA SER A 83 -13.09 15.87 8.77
C SER A 83 -12.16 15.58 7.57
N ARG A 84 -11.42 14.47 7.61
CA ARG A 84 -10.54 14.05 6.50
C ARG A 84 -11.33 13.71 5.24
N ILE A 85 -12.45 12.99 5.36
CA ILE A 85 -13.36 12.69 4.24
C ILE A 85 -13.81 14.00 3.57
N ASN A 86 -14.32 14.96 4.36
CA ASN A 86 -14.76 16.25 3.84
C ASN A 86 -13.61 17.00 3.13
N ARG A 87 -12.39 16.96 3.68
CA ARG A 87 -11.22 17.61 3.07
C ARG A 87 -10.83 16.96 1.74
N ILE A 88 -10.90 15.63 1.63
CA ILE A 88 -10.67 14.89 0.38
C ILE A 88 -11.71 15.29 -0.68
N GLU A 89 -12.99 15.30 -0.32
CA GLU A 89 -14.08 15.66 -1.24
C GLU A 89 -14.01 17.12 -1.72
N ASN A 90 -13.36 17.99 -0.94
CA ASN A 90 -13.11 19.40 -1.30
C ASN A 90 -11.71 19.62 -1.91
N GLU A 91 -11.03 18.56 -2.36
CA GLU A 91 -9.73 18.62 -3.04
C GLU A 91 -8.64 19.35 -2.23
N ASP A 92 -8.61 19.17 -0.90
CA ASP A 92 -7.57 19.75 -0.04
C ASP A 92 -6.19 19.18 -0.38
N SER A 93 -5.33 20.02 -0.95
CA SER A 93 -3.92 19.70 -1.29
C SER A 93 -3.04 19.25 -0.11
N ASN A 94 -3.52 19.41 1.14
CA ASN A 94 -2.84 18.89 2.34
C ASN A 94 -3.16 17.42 2.64
N ILE A 95 -4.14 16.83 1.96
CA ILE A 95 -4.37 15.39 1.98
C ILE A 95 -3.80 14.80 0.69
N ILE A 96 -2.79 13.95 0.82
CA ILE A 96 -2.11 13.30 -0.31
C ILE A 96 -2.46 11.83 -0.28
N GLU A 97 -2.97 11.29 -1.40
CA GLU A 97 -3.13 9.84 -1.56
C GLU A 97 -1.77 9.17 -1.74
N ILE A 98 -1.55 8.06 -1.03
CA ILE A 98 -0.32 7.27 -1.15
C ILE A 98 -0.37 6.51 -2.48
N PRO A 99 0.63 6.67 -3.37
CA PRO A 99 0.62 6.00 -4.66
C PRO A 99 0.80 4.49 -4.49
N ARG A 100 0.01 3.69 -5.19
CA ARG A 100 0.16 2.23 -5.25
C ARG A 100 1.00 1.80 -6.44
N LEU A 101 1.40 0.53 -6.47
CA LEU A 101 1.92 -0.07 -7.70
C LEU A 101 0.79 -0.16 -8.73
N PHE A 102 0.94 0.54 -9.86
CA PHE A 102 -0.02 0.44 -10.95
C PHE A 102 0.27 -0.78 -11.84
N GLU A 103 -0.65 -1.11 -12.73
CA GLU A 103 -0.58 -2.30 -13.60
C GLU A 103 0.80 -2.49 -14.29
N GLY A 104 1.36 -1.43 -14.86
CA GLY A 104 2.68 -1.48 -15.51
C GLY A 104 3.83 -1.78 -14.57
N GLU A 105 3.77 -1.36 -13.31
CA GLU A 105 4.78 -1.68 -12.30
C GLU A 105 4.65 -3.12 -11.82
N TRP A 106 3.42 -3.61 -11.66
CA TRP A 106 3.17 -5.03 -11.40
C TRP A 106 3.68 -5.90 -12.54
N ASN A 107 3.40 -5.56 -13.80
CA ASN A 107 3.95 -6.26 -14.95
C ASN A 107 5.48 -6.27 -14.92
N THR A 108 6.09 -5.10 -14.75
CA THR A 108 7.54 -4.98 -14.67
C THR A 108 8.13 -5.88 -13.58
N LEU A 109 7.50 -5.92 -12.40
CA LEU A 109 7.90 -6.78 -11.30
C LEU A 109 7.85 -8.26 -11.68
N LEU A 110 6.69 -8.75 -12.13
CA LEU A 110 6.44 -10.16 -12.39
C LEU A 110 7.28 -10.66 -13.57
N GLU A 111 7.40 -9.86 -14.63
CA GLU A 111 8.27 -10.15 -15.77
C GLU A 111 9.76 -10.18 -15.39
N SER A 112 10.20 -9.30 -14.48
CA SER A 112 11.58 -9.30 -14.00
C SER A 112 11.91 -10.57 -13.21
N VAL A 113 10.96 -11.07 -12.40
CA VAL A 113 11.12 -12.35 -11.69
C VAL A 113 11.22 -13.51 -12.67
N ILE A 114 10.34 -13.56 -13.68
CA ILE A 114 10.40 -14.57 -14.76
C ILE A 114 11.75 -14.53 -15.47
N LEU A 115 12.21 -13.33 -15.87
CA LEU A 115 13.47 -13.17 -16.59
C LEU A 115 14.67 -13.63 -15.77
N LYS A 116 14.71 -13.31 -14.47
CA LYS A 116 15.77 -13.74 -13.56
C LYS A 116 15.80 -15.26 -13.37
N ASN A 117 14.65 -15.92 -13.54
CA ASN A 117 14.44 -17.34 -13.33
C ASN A 117 14.10 -18.11 -14.61
N ASP A 118 14.50 -17.61 -15.79
CA ASP A 118 14.04 -18.16 -17.08
C ASP A 118 14.52 -19.61 -17.30
N ASP A 119 15.69 -19.95 -16.77
CA ASP A 119 16.28 -21.30 -16.81
C ASP A 119 15.76 -22.25 -15.69
N SER A 120 14.92 -21.74 -14.77
CA SER A 120 14.32 -22.56 -13.70
C SER A 120 13.26 -23.50 -14.26
N LYS A 121 13.11 -24.66 -13.60
CA LYS A 121 12.00 -25.61 -13.88
C LYS A 121 10.61 -24.95 -13.74
N ASP A 122 10.51 -23.90 -12.93
CA ASP A 122 9.26 -23.20 -12.62
C ASP A 122 8.97 -22.02 -13.57
N SER A 123 9.87 -21.71 -14.53
CA SER A 123 9.72 -20.61 -15.50
C SER A 123 8.38 -20.68 -16.26
N ASN A 124 7.98 -21.87 -16.72
CA ASN A 124 6.71 -22.05 -17.41
C ASN A 124 5.49 -21.87 -16.49
N THR A 125 5.61 -22.25 -15.22
CA THR A 125 4.56 -22.04 -14.21
C THR A 125 4.37 -20.54 -13.97
N LEU A 126 5.47 -19.79 -13.76
CA LEU A 126 5.42 -18.33 -13.58
C LEU A 126 4.77 -17.62 -14.78
N LYS A 127 5.12 -18.01 -16.02
CA LYS A 127 4.53 -17.43 -17.24
C LYS A 127 3.02 -17.70 -17.31
N LYS A 128 2.58 -18.92 -17.02
CA LYS A 128 1.16 -19.29 -16.97
C LYS A 128 0.41 -18.52 -15.88
N ASN A 129 1.03 -18.34 -14.71
CA ASN A 129 0.43 -17.59 -13.61
C ASN A 129 0.28 -16.09 -13.96
N LEU A 130 1.26 -15.51 -14.64
CA LEU A 130 1.15 -14.14 -15.17
C LEU A 130 0.00 -14.02 -16.19
N GLU A 131 -0.14 -14.97 -17.11
CA GLU A 131 -1.27 -14.99 -18.06
C GLU A 131 -2.62 -15.05 -17.32
N TYR A 132 -2.72 -15.85 -16.27
CA TYR A 132 -3.92 -15.91 -15.42
C TYR A 132 -4.21 -14.56 -14.74
N ILE A 133 -3.20 -13.92 -14.16
CA ILE A 133 -3.34 -12.59 -13.54
C ILE A 133 -3.85 -11.55 -14.54
N HIS A 134 -3.36 -11.59 -15.79
CA HIS A 134 -3.84 -10.73 -16.87
C HIS A 134 -5.28 -11.02 -17.27
N GLN A 135 -5.66 -12.30 -17.35
CA GLN A 135 -7.05 -12.70 -17.64
C GLN A 135 -8.02 -12.18 -16.59
N GLU A 136 -7.62 -12.21 -15.32
CA GLU A 136 -8.37 -11.67 -14.19
C GLU A 136 -8.24 -10.14 -14.06
N GLN A 137 -7.53 -9.47 -14.97
CA GLN A 137 -7.33 -8.01 -14.97
C GLN A 137 -6.80 -7.49 -13.63
N PHE A 138 -5.92 -8.25 -12.98
CA PHE A 138 -5.42 -7.98 -11.63
C PHE A 138 -6.48 -7.93 -10.53
N GLN A 139 -7.74 -8.33 -10.75
CA GLN A 139 -8.82 -8.31 -9.75
C GLN A 139 -8.77 -9.51 -8.78
N LEU A 140 -7.57 -9.88 -8.36
CA LEU A 140 -7.30 -10.99 -7.45
C LEU A 140 -7.19 -10.51 -6.01
N GLU A 141 -7.57 -11.37 -5.06
CA GLU A 141 -7.38 -11.10 -3.63
C GLU A 141 -5.90 -10.87 -3.30
N SER A 142 -4.99 -11.63 -3.93
CA SER A 142 -3.56 -11.41 -3.87
C SER A 142 -2.87 -11.79 -5.18
N ILE A 143 -2.24 -10.79 -5.80
CA ILE A 143 -1.43 -10.95 -7.01
C ILE A 143 -0.23 -11.84 -6.73
N LEU A 144 0.43 -11.67 -5.58
CA LEU A 144 1.64 -12.41 -5.22
C LEU A 144 1.35 -13.90 -4.98
N PHE A 145 0.27 -14.22 -4.28
CA PHE A 145 -0.12 -15.62 -4.07
C PHE A 145 -0.49 -16.30 -5.39
N ALA A 146 -1.24 -15.62 -6.27
CA ALA A 146 -1.57 -16.16 -7.58
C ALA A 146 -0.32 -16.37 -8.46
N PHE A 147 0.66 -15.47 -8.37
CA PHE A 147 1.88 -15.55 -9.16
C PHE A 147 2.79 -16.71 -8.74
N LEU A 148 2.90 -16.98 -7.44
CA LEU A 148 3.72 -18.04 -6.87
C LEU A 148 3.01 -19.40 -6.79
N ASP A 149 1.75 -19.50 -7.22
CA ASP A 149 0.99 -20.75 -7.13
C ASP A 149 1.69 -21.89 -7.91
N GLY A 150 1.97 -22.98 -7.21
CA GLY A 150 2.66 -24.15 -7.78
C GLY A 150 4.15 -23.95 -8.07
N VAL A 151 4.78 -22.88 -7.60
CA VAL A 151 6.24 -22.68 -7.65
C VAL A 151 6.91 -23.46 -6.51
N GLU A 152 7.97 -24.22 -6.81
CA GLU A 152 8.67 -25.08 -5.84
C GLU A 152 10.04 -24.52 -5.43
N ASP A 153 10.67 -23.68 -6.28
CA ASP A 153 11.98 -23.09 -5.99
C ASP A 153 11.87 -21.89 -5.04
N GLU A 154 12.31 -22.09 -3.79
CA GLU A 154 12.33 -21.06 -2.75
C GLU A 154 13.17 -19.82 -3.13
N ASN A 155 14.11 -19.94 -4.07
CA ASN A 155 14.88 -18.78 -4.52
C ASN A 155 14.03 -17.79 -5.33
N ILE A 156 12.95 -18.26 -5.97
CA ILE A 156 12.04 -17.40 -6.73
C ILE A 156 11.28 -16.45 -5.79
N GLU A 157 10.89 -16.93 -4.61
CA GLU A 157 10.27 -16.07 -3.60
C GLU A 157 11.25 -14.99 -3.11
N ASN A 158 12.51 -15.36 -2.86
CA ASN A 158 13.55 -14.40 -2.48
C ASN A 158 13.78 -13.34 -3.57
N ASP A 159 13.86 -13.76 -4.83
CA ASP A 159 14.01 -12.87 -5.98
C ASP A 159 12.82 -11.92 -6.14
N LEU A 160 11.60 -12.44 -5.92
CA LEU A 160 10.39 -11.64 -5.93
C LEU A 160 10.43 -10.59 -4.83
N ILE A 161 10.78 -10.96 -3.61
CA ILE A 161 10.86 -10.05 -2.46
C ILE A 161 11.92 -8.97 -2.70
N GLU A 162 13.08 -9.34 -3.25
CA GLU A 162 14.15 -8.39 -3.60
C GLU A 162 13.66 -7.36 -4.61
N ILE A 163 13.07 -7.81 -5.73
CA ILE A 163 12.56 -6.93 -6.79
C ILE A 163 11.43 -6.06 -6.25
N LEU A 164 10.48 -6.64 -5.51
CA LEU A 164 9.37 -5.92 -4.89
C LEU A 164 9.87 -4.80 -3.98
N ASN A 165 10.80 -5.10 -3.07
CA ASN A 165 11.36 -4.12 -2.16
C ASN A 165 12.06 -2.97 -2.90
N ASN A 166 12.77 -3.27 -3.99
CA ASN A 166 13.40 -2.22 -4.79
C ASN A 166 12.37 -1.27 -5.41
N ILE A 167 11.29 -1.80 -6.00
CA ILE A 167 10.22 -0.98 -6.57
C ILE A 167 9.49 -0.18 -5.47
N ALA A 168 9.17 -0.84 -4.35
CA ALA A 168 8.54 -0.23 -3.20
C ALA A 168 9.35 0.94 -2.66
N ASN A 169 10.65 0.72 -2.42
CA ASN A 169 11.55 1.73 -1.86
C ASN A 169 11.65 2.94 -2.79
N ASN A 170 11.72 2.73 -4.11
CA ASN A 170 11.67 3.82 -5.08
C ASN A 170 10.39 4.64 -4.94
N LYS A 171 9.23 3.98 -4.84
CA LYS A 171 7.95 4.68 -4.70
C LYS A 171 7.80 5.39 -3.36
N ILE A 172 8.24 4.76 -2.25
CA ILE A 172 8.29 5.38 -0.93
C ILE A 172 9.16 6.63 -0.98
N TYR A 173 10.36 6.54 -1.55
CA TYR A 173 11.30 7.65 -1.60
C TYR A 173 10.75 8.85 -2.40
N GLU A 174 10.14 8.60 -3.56
CA GLU A 174 9.49 9.66 -4.35
C GLU A 174 8.28 10.28 -3.61
N PHE A 175 7.53 9.48 -2.86
CA PHE A 175 6.48 9.99 -1.98
C PHE A 175 7.05 10.86 -0.84
N LEU A 176 8.13 10.42 -0.19
CA LEU A 176 8.78 11.17 0.88
C LEU A 176 9.34 12.52 0.36
N LYS A 177 9.91 12.54 -0.85
CA LYS A 177 10.30 13.77 -1.54
C LYS A 177 9.13 14.73 -1.71
N LEU A 178 8.00 14.23 -2.20
CA LEU A 178 6.78 15.02 -2.39
C LEU A 178 6.27 15.62 -1.06
N VAL A 179 6.33 14.84 0.02
CA VAL A 179 5.90 15.28 1.36
C VAL A 179 6.86 16.31 1.97
N ASN A 180 8.16 16.07 1.85
CA ASN A 180 9.19 16.95 2.38
C ASN A 180 9.29 18.29 1.63
N GLY A 181 9.00 18.28 0.31
CA GLY A 181 9.10 19.46 -0.55
C GLY A 181 10.53 19.86 -0.93
N ASN A 182 11.52 19.00 -0.66
CA ASN A 182 12.91 19.15 -1.07
C ASN A 182 13.53 17.79 -1.41
N ASP A 183 14.47 17.78 -2.36
CA ASP A 183 15.21 16.59 -2.81
C ASP A 183 16.31 16.15 -1.82
N ASP A 184 16.76 17.05 -0.95
CA ASP A 184 17.80 16.79 0.06
C ASP A 184 17.16 16.69 1.45
N PHE A 185 17.01 15.46 1.93
CA PHE A 185 16.52 15.16 3.27
C PHE A 185 17.01 13.79 3.75
N ASP A 186 17.06 13.64 5.07
CA ASP A 186 17.27 12.34 5.70
C ASP A 186 15.95 11.56 5.70
N ALA A 187 15.88 10.55 4.83
CA ALA A 187 14.70 9.72 4.66
C ALA A 187 14.32 8.96 5.94
N LEU A 188 15.29 8.50 6.71
CA LEU A 188 15.03 7.79 7.96
C LEU A 188 14.48 8.74 9.02
N SER A 189 15.07 9.93 9.14
CA SER A 189 14.56 10.96 10.06
C SER A 189 13.12 11.38 9.73
N LEU A 190 12.79 11.50 8.43
CA LEU A 190 11.41 11.79 8.01
C LEU A 190 10.47 10.62 8.29
N LEU A 191 10.86 9.38 8.00
CA LEU A 191 10.07 8.20 8.36
C LEU A 191 9.80 8.14 9.87
N ASN A 192 10.80 8.47 10.69
CA ASN A 192 10.67 8.52 12.15
C ASN A 192 9.75 9.66 12.65
N SER A 193 9.51 10.71 11.87
CA SER A 193 8.59 11.79 12.26
C SER A 193 7.13 11.54 11.90
N LEU A 194 6.86 10.60 10.99
CA LEU A 194 5.51 10.24 10.55
C LEU A 194 4.76 9.49 11.65
N LYS A 195 3.53 9.93 11.93
CA LYS A 195 2.59 9.24 12.80
C LYS A 195 1.67 8.34 11.98
N ILE A 196 1.10 7.33 12.61
CA ILE A 196 0.07 6.49 12.01
C ILE A 196 -1.23 6.67 12.80
N PHE A 197 -2.28 7.06 12.10
CA PHE A 197 -3.64 7.03 12.62
C PHE A 197 -4.19 5.61 12.50
N ASP A 198 -4.04 4.85 13.57
CA ASP A 198 -4.45 3.45 13.61
C ASP A 198 -5.98 3.31 13.54
N THR A 199 -6.44 2.55 12.56
CA THR A 199 -7.84 2.14 12.38
C THR A 199 -7.99 0.62 12.24
N ASP A 200 -6.98 -0.15 12.64
CA ASP A 200 -6.92 -1.61 12.45
C ASP A 200 -7.94 -2.34 13.34
N SER A 201 -8.41 -1.70 14.41
CA SER A 201 -9.45 -2.23 15.29
C SER A 201 -10.88 -1.97 14.83
N VAL A 202 -11.06 -1.24 13.71
CA VAL A 202 -12.38 -0.82 13.24
C VAL A 202 -13.17 -1.99 12.68
N ARG A 203 -14.41 -2.13 13.14
CA ARG A 203 -15.35 -3.14 12.66
C ARG A 203 -16.68 -2.50 12.30
N ILE A 204 -17.25 -2.97 11.19
CA ILE A 204 -18.63 -2.64 10.82
C ILE A 204 -19.50 -3.84 11.19
N VAL A 205 -20.48 -3.63 12.06
CA VAL A 205 -21.42 -4.68 12.48
C VAL A 205 -22.85 -4.26 12.17
N LYS A 206 -23.73 -5.24 11.94
CA LYS A 206 -25.15 -4.98 11.70
C LYS A 206 -25.83 -4.50 12.99
N THR A 207 -26.67 -3.48 12.91
CA THR A 207 -27.50 -3.06 14.04
C THR A 207 -28.57 -4.12 14.33
N GLY A 208 -28.84 -4.35 15.62
CA GLY A 208 -29.85 -5.30 16.11
C GLY A 208 -31.27 -4.82 15.91
#